data_AF-A0A518IUR9-F1
#
_entry.id   AF-A0A518IUR9-F1
#
_cell.length_a   1.000
_cell.length_b   1.000
_cell.length_c   1.000
_cell.angle_alpha   90.00
_cell.angle_beta   90.00
_cell.angle_gamma   90.00
#
_symmetry.space_group_name_H-M   'P 1'
#
loop_
_entity.id
_entity.type
_entity.pdbx_description
1 polymer ?
#
loop_
_entity_poly.entity_id
_entity_poly.type
_entity_poly.pdbx_seq_one_letter_code
_entity_poly.pdbx_strand_id
1 'polypeptide(L)'
;MFYILFLIATATRLMPHPPNLVCVGAIGLFAGCYLRGRTAWLLPIGAMLASDVIGHVLRLPGMGFYNPAVFCMVYAGIAASALIGRGLAKNRTAARIGGAAVASSIVFFLASNLGVWFAGQYPPTVAGLIACYTMAIPFLTNTLIGNLLYSAVLFGTYEFSQSQWPARLTRLVSKQPAMQPAFARKS
;
A
#
# COMPACT_ATOMS: atom_id res chain seq x y z
N MET A 1 6.30 -12.89 6.35
CA MET A 1 5.97 -12.59 4.94
C MET A 1 5.36 -11.21 4.78
N PHE A 2 4.22 -10.91 5.43
CA PHE A 2 3.54 -9.61 5.32
C PHE A 2 4.47 -8.40 5.45
N TYR A 3 5.21 -8.27 6.57
CA TYR A 3 6.09 -7.12 6.81
C TYR A 3 7.23 -7.01 5.81
N ILE A 4 7.73 -8.13 5.30
CA ILE A 4 8.80 -8.14 4.29
C ILE A 4 8.28 -7.56 2.98
N LEU A 5 7.14 -8.05 2.50
CA LEU A 5 6.49 -7.53 1.28
C LEU A 5 6.16 -6.04 1.42
N PHE A 6 5.65 -5.65 2.59
CA PHE A 6 5.33 -4.27 2.92
C PHE A 6 6.57 -3.36 2.89
N LEU A 7 7.67 -3.80 3.50
CA LEU A 7 8.94 -3.05 3.53
C LEU A 7 9.55 -2.94 2.13
N ILE A 8 9.58 -4.03 1.37
CA ILE A 8 10.08 -4.03 -0.02
C ILE A 8 9.26 -3.06 -0.87
N ALA A 9 7.93 -3.14 -0.80
CA ALA A 9 7.06 -2.22 -1.52
C ALA A 9 7.33 -0.77 -1.12
N THR A 10 7.40 -0.47 0.18
CA THR A 10 7.69 0.90 0.65
C THR A 10 9.05 1.39 0.13
N ALA A 11 10.07 0.54 0.14
CA ALA A 11 11.41 0.89 -0.31
C ALA A 11 11.48 1.26 -1.80
N THR A 12 10.55 0.78 -2.64
CA THR A 12 10.53 1.18 -4.06
C THR A 12 10.28 2.67 -4.26
N ARG A 13 9.70 3.37 -3.27
CA ARG A 13 9.59 4.84 -3.30
C ARG A 13 10.94 5.55 -3.30
N LEU A 14 11.98 4.93 -2.74
CA LEU A 14 13.31 5.54 -2.68
C LEU A 14 14.08 5.39 -4.00
N MET A 15 13.58 4.55 -4.91
CA MET A 15 14.18 4.35 -6.23
C MET A 15 13.73 5.46 -7.21
N PRO A 16 14.53 5.76 -8.24
CA PRO A 16 14.09 6.64 -9.31
C PRO A 16 12.87 6.05 -10.02
N HIS A 17 11.72 6.71 -9.92
CA HIS A 17 10.48 6.31 -10.55
C HIS A 17 9.76 7.54 -11.13
N PRO A 18 8.87 7.35 -12.12
CA PRO A 18 8.01 8.43 -12.58
C PRO A 18 7.17 9.02 -11.43
N PRO A 19 6.80 10.32 -11.49
CA PRO A 19 5.95 10.93 -10.48
C PRO A 19 4.65 10.16 -10.29
N ASN A 20 4.26 9.93 -9.04
CA ASN A 20 3.06 9.18 -8.63
C ASN A 20 2.97 7.70 -9.08
N LEU A 21 4.00 7.14 -9.74
CA LEU A 21 4.10 5.70 -9.98
C LEU A 21 4.65 4.99 -8.73
N VAL A 22 3.90 5.05 -7.64
CA VAL A 22 4.35 4.59 -6.31
C VAL A 22 3.36 3.61 -5.69
N CYS A 23 3.86 2.80 -4.76
CA CYS A 23 3.10 1.77 -4.07
C CYS A 23 2.14 2.29 -2.98
N VAL A 24 1.97 3.62 -2.84
CA VAL A 24 1.39 4.28 -1.67
C VAL A 24 -0.05 3.84 -1.39
N GLY A 25 -0.91 3.82 -2.40
CA GLY A 25 -2.29 3.34 -2.24
C GLY A 25 -2.34 1.82 -2.02
N ALA A 26 -1.49 1.06 -2.71
CA ALA A 26 -1.42 -0.39 -2.59
C ALA A 26 -0.99 -0.86 -1.18
N ILE A 27 0.01 -0.23 -0.57
CA ILE A 27 0.45 -0.58 0.81
C ILE A 27 -0.63 -0.23 1.83
N GLY A 28 -1.37 0.86 1.64
CA GLY A 28 -2.50 1.22 2.49
C GLY A 28 -3.66 0.23 2.35
N LEU A 29 -4.06 -0.11 1.13
CA LEU A 29 -5.05 -1.16 0.85
C LEU A 29 -4.66 -2.49 1.49
N PHE A 30 -3.41 -2.91 1.30
CA PHE A 30 -2.87 -4.16 1.83
C PHE A 30 -2.87 -4.19 3.37
N ALA A 31 -2.38 -3.12 4.01
CA ALA A 31 -2.42 -2.97 5.46
C ALA A 31 -3.86 -2.92 6.01
N GLY A 32 -4.75 -2.17 5.36
CA GLY A 32 -6.17 -2.08 5.70
C GLY A 32 -6.89 -3.43 5.63
N CYS A 33 -6.51 -4.26 4.67
CA CYS A 33 -7.12 -5.57 4.45
C CYS A 33 -6.70 -6.60 5.50
N TYR A 34 -5.40 -6.70 5.80
CA TYR A 34 -4.85 -7.80 6.61
C TYR A 34 -4.56 -7.45 8.08
N LEU A 35 -4.22 -6.20 8.40
CA LEU A 35 -3.93 -5.80 9.79
C LEU A 35 -5.22 -5.41 10.52
N ARG A 36 -5.23 -5.45 11.86
CA ARG A 36 -6.40 -5.11 12.69
C ARG A 36 -6.11 -3.93 13.63
N GLY A 37 -7.18 -3.24 14.03
CA GLY A 37 -7.08 -2.12 14.97
C GLY A 37 -6.21 -0.99 14.45
N ARG A 38 -5.44 -0.36 15.36
CA ARG A 38 -4.65 0.84 15.05
C ARG A 38 -3.45 0.57 14.14
N THR A 39 -3.02 -0.66 13.91
CA THR A 39 -1.85 -0.90 13.04
C THR A 39 -2.18 -0.75 11.56
N ALA A 40 -3.44 -0.92 11.17
CA ALA A 40 -3.87 -0.89 9.77
C ALA A 40 -3.70 0.46 9.08
N TRP A 41 -3.81 1.56 9.83
CA TRP A 41 -3.56 2.91 9.33
C TRP A 41 -2.20 3.49 9.78
N LEU A 42 -1.65 3.07 10.94
CA LEU A 42 -0.42 3.62 11.48
C LEU A 42 0.79 3.08 10.74
N LEU A 43 0.73 1.82 10.28
CA LEU A 43 1.80 1.23 9.51
C LEU A 43 2.01 1.93 8.16
N PRO A 44 1.00 2.11 7.28
CA PRO A 44 1.18 2.84 6.03
C PRO A 44 1.53 4.33 6.24
N ILE A 45 0.94 4.98 7.25
CA ILE A 45 1.30 6.38 7.58
C ILE A 45 2.75 6.48 8.08
N GLY A 46 3.18 5.60 8.98
CA GLY A 46 4.54 5.58 9.51
C GLY A 46 5.57 5.25 8.44
N ALA A 47 5.24 4.35 7.52
CA ALA A 47 6.07 4.03 6.36
C ALA A 47 6.23 5.21 5.41
N MET A 48 5.14 5.94 5.17
CA MET A 48 5.16 7.18 4.38
C MET A 48 6.06 8.23 5.05
N LEU A 49 5.87 8.44 6.36
CA LEU A 49 6.64 9.40 7.15
C LEU A 49 8.13 9.08 7.15
N ALA A 50 8.49 7.81 7.39
CA ALA A 50 9.88 7.39 7.34
C ALA A 50 10.49 7.64 5.96
N SER A 51 9.77 7.31 4.88
CA SER A 51 10.25 7.53 3.51
C SER A 51 10.40 9.02 3.18
N ASP A 52 9.47 9.87 3.65
CA ASP A 52 9.53 11.31 3.43
C ASP A 52 10.68 11.95 4.22
N VAL A 53 10.93 11.50 5.47
CA VAL A 53 12.09 11.92 6.27
C VAL A 53 13.39 11.52 5.59
N ILE A 54 13.51 10.27 5.14
CA ILE A 54 14.69 9.77 4.42
C ILE A 54 14.89 10.57 3.13
N GLY A 55 13.84 10.76 2.33
CA GLY A 55 13.91 11.55 1.11
C GLY A 55 14.29 13.00 1.35
N HIS A 56 13.83 13.60 2.45
CA HIS A 56 14.22 14.95 2.86
C HIS A 56 15.71 15.03 3.24
N VAL A 57 16.19 14.09 4.07
CA VAL A 57 17.61 14.02 4.50
C VAL A 57 18.53 13.77 3.30
N LEU A 58 18.13 12.91 2.39
CA LEU A 58 18.90 12.57 1.18
C LEU A 58 18.69 13.57 0.02
N ARG A 59 17.88 14.61 0.22
CA ARG A 59 17.54 15.64 -0.79
C ARG A 59 17.03 15.05 -2.10
N LEU A 60 16.22 13.99 -2.02
CA LEU A 60 15.59 13.39 -3.19
C LEU A 60 14.50 14.32 -3.73
N PRO A 61 14.47 14.59 -5.06
CA PRO A 61 13.47 15.46 -5.65
C PRO A 61 12.07 14.85 -5.51
N GLY A 62 11.10 15.66 -5.08
CA GLY A 62 9.70 15.23 -4.92
C GLY A 62 9.39 14.47 -3.62
N MET A 63 10.35 14.34 -2.70
CA MET A 63 10.14 13.78 -1.36
C MET A 63 10.51 14.78 -0.26
N GLY A 64 9.72 14.80 0.81
CA GLY A 64 9.97 15.61 2.00
C GLY A 64 8.81 16.52 2.40
N PHE A 65 9.10 17.48 3.29
CA PHE A 65 8.11 18.38 3.88
C PHE A 65 8.09 19.72 3.14
N TYR A 66 7.30 19.81 2.08
CA TYR A 66 7.26 21.00 1.21
C TYR A 66 6.13 21.97 1.56
N ASN A 67 4.89 21.48 1.71
CA ASN A 67 3.75 22.31 2.08
C ASN A 67 2.79 21.53 3.00
N PRO A 68 2.37 22.09 4.15
CA PRO A 68 1.50 21.41 5.10
C PRO A 68 0.14 20.97 4.50
N ALA A 69 -0.47 21.77 3.64
CA ALA A 69 -1.76 21.46 3.05
C ALA A 69 -1.68 20.23 2.13
N VAL A 70 -0.67 20.20 1.26
CA VAL A 70 -0.46 19.04 0.36
C VAL A 70 -0.09 17.80 1.16
N PHE A 71 0.83 17.95 2.13
CA PHE A 71 1.24 16.86 3.01
C PHE A 71 0.04 16.24 3.73
N CYS A 72 -0.80 17.05 4.38
CA CYS A 72 -1.99 16.58 5.07
C CYS A 72 -2.94 15.82 4.14
N MET A 73 -3.16 16.32 2.92
CA MET A 73 -4.06 15.68 1.96
C MET A 73 -3.50 14.38 1.38
N VAL A 74 -2.19 14.29 1.15
CA VAL A 74 -1.52 13.04 0.75
C VAL A 74 -1.69 11.98 1.83
N TYR A 75 -1.49 12.34 3.10
CA TYR A 75 -1.65 11.42 4.24
C TYR A 75 -3.12 11.01 4.45
N ALA A 76 -4.06 11.94 4.22
CA ALA A 76 -5.48 11.61 4.21
C ALA A 76 -5.83 10.60 3.09
N GLY A 77 -5.24 10.75 1.90
CA GLY A 77 -5.40 9.78 0.81
C GLY A 77 -4.89 8.39 1.17
N ILE A 78 -3.76 8.30 1.91
CA ILE A 78 -3.22 7.03 2.41
C ILE A 78 -4.14 6.43 3.46
N ALA A 79 -4.61 7.22 4.42
CA ALA A 79 -5.57 6.76 5.42
C ALA A 79 -6.85 6.23 4.74
N ALA A 80 -7.36 6.94 3.74
CA ALA A 80 -8.52 6.52 2.95
C ALA A 80 -8.26 5.20 2.22
N SER A 81 -7.07 4.99 1.63
CA SER A 81 -6.73 3.71 1.02
C SER A 81 -6.77 2.55 2.02
N ALA A 82 -6.33 2.76 3.27
CA ALA A 82 -6.45 1.76 4.33
C ALA A 82 -7.91 1.48 4.73
N LEU A 83 -8.76 2.50 4.73
CA LEU A 83 -10.20 2.33 4.98
C LEU A 83 -10.89 1.55 3.84
N ILE A 84 -10.55 1.84 2.58
CA ILE A 84 -11.02 1.07 1.43
C ILE A 84 -10.55 -0.38 1.55
N GLY A 85 -9.29 -0.59 1.91
CA GLY A 85 -8.70 -1.91 2.14
C GLY A 85 -9.41 -2.70 3.25
N ARG A 86 -9.86 -2.01 4.30
CA ARG A 86 -10.66 -2.63 5.37
C ARG A 86 -11.96 -3.22 4.84
N GLY A 87 -12.60 -2.58 3.87
CA GLY A 87 -13.79 -3.08 3.20
C GLY A 87 -13.56 -4.42 2.47
N LEU A 88 -12.32 -4.69 2.04
CA LEU A 88 -11.94 -5.95 1.38
C LEU A 88 -11.74 -7.12 2.37
N ALA A 89 -11.54 -6.84 3.66
CA ALA A 89 -11.09 -7.84 4.63
C ALA A 89 -12.00 -9.07 4.74
N LYS A 90 -13.30 -8.91 4.45
CA LYS A 90 -14.30 -10.00 4.49
C LYS A 90 -14.33 -10.84 3.22
N ASN A 91 -14.04 -10.27 2.05
CA ASN A 91 -14.15 -10.98 0.77
C ASN A 91 -13.19 -10.38 -0.26
N ARG A 92 -12.09 -11.12 -0.50
CA ARG A 92 -10.92 -10.73 -1.27
C ARG A 92 -10.89 -11.45 -2.62
N THR A 93 -11.64 -10.96 -3.59
CA THR A 93 -11.53 -11.43 -4.99
C THR A 93 -10.61 -10.52 -5.80
N ALA A 94 -9.98 -11.05 -6.86
CA ALA A 94 -9.13 -10.26 -7.74
C ALA A 94 -9.85 -9.02 -8.30
N ALA A 95 -11.11 -9.16 -8.71
CA ALA A 95 -11.93 -8.05 -9.19
C ALA A 95 -12.16 -6.98 -8.10
N ARG A 96 -12.41 -7.38 -6.85
CA ARG A 96 -12.57 -6.44 -5.74
C ARG A 96 -11.28 -5.72 -5.38
N ILE A 97 -10.14 -6.42 -5.42
CA ILE A 97 -8.82 -5.82 -5.21
C ILE A 97 -8.52 -4.79 -6.31
N GLY A 98 -8.76 -5.15 -7.58
CA GLY A 98 -8.61 -4.23 -8.71
C GLY A 98 -9.52 -3.00 -8.59
N GLY A 99 -10.80 -3.20 -8.27
CA GLY A 99 -11.75 -2.11 -8.04
C GLY A 99 -11.33 -1.20 -6.88
N ALA A 100 -10.82 -1.77 -5.79
CA ALA A 100 -10.31 -1.00 -4.65
C ALA A 100 -9.02 -0.22 -4.99
N ALA A 101 -8.13 -0.78 -5.82
CA ALA A 101 -6.95 -0.08 -6.32
C ALA A 101 -7.35 1.14 -7.18
N VAL A 102 -8.34 0.99 -8.06
CA VAL A 102 -8.89 2.10 -8.85
C VAL A 102 -9.53 3.15 -7.92
N ALA A 103 -10.42 2.73 -7.02
CA ALA A 103 -11.09 3.62 -6.07
C ALA A 103 -10.08 4.40 -5.21
N SER A 104 -9.07 3.72 -4.68
CA SER A 104 -8.00 4.35 -3.90
C SER A 104 -7.20 5.35 -4.74
N SER A 105 -6.96 5.06 -6.02
CA SER A 105 -6.22 5.97 -6.91
C SER A 105 -7.02 7.24 -7.18
N ILE A 106 -8.33 7.13 -7.40
CA ILE A 106 -9.23 8.27 -7.58
C ILE A 106 -9.30 9.12 -6.31
N VAL A 107 -9.50 8.49 -5.14
CA VAL A 107 -9.54 9.22 -3.86
C VAL A 107 -8.22 9.93 -3.58
N PHE A 108 -7.09 9.26 -3.82
CA PHE A 108 -5.77 9.87 -3.65
C PHE A 108 -5.56 11.05 -4.61
N PHE A 109 -5.95 10.89 -5.88
CA PHE A 109 -5.89 11.96 -6.88
C PHE A 109 -6.73 13.17 -6.49
N LEU A 110 -7.95 12.97 -6.01
CA LEU A 110 -8.79 14.07 -5.52
C LEU A 110 -8.16 14.76 -4.30
N ALA A 111 -7.75 14.00 -3.29
CA ALA A 111 -7.18 14.58 -2.07
C ALA A 111 -5.90 15.36 -2.37
N SER A 112 -4.92 14.73 -3.03
CA SER A 112 -3.60 15.34 -3.27
C SER A 112 -3.68 16.64 -4.08
N ASN A 113 -4.49 16.68 -5.13
CA ASN A 113 -4.64 17.88 -5.97
C ASN A 113 -5.45 18.98 -5.29
N LEU A 114 -6.44 18.61 -4.47
CA LEU A 114 -7.10 19.59 -3.59
C LEU A 114 -6.08 20.24 -2.62
N GLY A 115 -5.14 19.44 -2.10
CA GLY A 115 -4.02 19.94 -1.30
C GLY A 115 -3.12 20.92 -2.06
N VAL A 116 -2.81 20.62 -3.33
CA VAL A 116 -2.02 21.50 -4.21
C VAL A 116 -2.72 22.84 -4.45
N TRP A 117 -4.03 22.81 -4.68
CA TRP A 117 -4.82 24.02 -4.83
C TRP A 117 -4.86 24.85 -3.54
N PHE A 118 -5.09 24.22 -2.37
CA PHE A 118 -5.03 24.89 -1.07
C PHE A 118 -3.64 25.43 -0.71
N ALA A 119 -2.58 24.83 -1.25
CA ALA A 119 -1.22 25.32 -1.11
C ALA A 119 -0.94 26.61 -1.90
N GLY A 120 -1.91 27.10 -2.69
CA GLY A 120 -1.81 28.36 -3.44
C GLY A 120 -1.03 28.25 -4.75
N GLN A 121 -0.80 27.04 -5.26
CA GLN A 121 -0.11 26.85 -6.55
C GLN A 121 -0.96 27.24 -7.77
N TYR A 122 -2.26 27.38 -7.56
CA TYR A 122 -3.23 27.84 -8.55
C TYR A 122 -4.10 28.95 -7.92
N PRO A 123 -4.70 29.84 -8.73
CA PRO A 123 -5.60 30.86 -8.22
C PRO A 123 -6.74 30.25 -7.37
N PRO A 124 -7.15 30.90 -6.27
CA PRO A 124 -8.21 30.41 -5.39
C PRO A 124 -9.61 30.67 -6.00
N THR A 125 -9.81 30.16 -7.21
CA THR A 125 -11.05 30.26 -7.99
C THR A 125 -11.43 28.89 -8.54
N VAL A 126 -12.68 28.73 -8.95
CA VAL A 126 -13.16 27.49 -9.61
C VAL A 126 -12.35 27.18 -10.87
N ALA A 127 -11.99 28.21 -11.65
CA ALA A 127 -11.14 28.04 -12.83
C ALA A 127 -9.73 27.54 -12.47
N GLY A 128 -9.14 28.07 -11.39
CA GLY A 128 -7.85 27.58 -10.88
C GLY A 128 -7.91 26.13 -10.39
N LEU A 129 -9.02 25.74 -9.74
CA LEU A 129 -9.25 24.36 -9.33
C LEU A 129 -9.35 23.41 -10.54
N ILE A 130 -10.11 23.79 -11.58
CA ILE A 130 -10.23 23.02 -12.83
C ILE A 130 -8.86 22.88 -13.51
N ALA A 131 -8.08 23.96 -13.57
CA ALA A 131 -6.74 23.94 -14.13
C ALA A 131 -5.80 22.99 -13.37
N CYS A 132 -5.86 23.02 -12.03
CA CYS A 132 -5.10 22.12 -11.17
C CYS A 132 -5.38 20.65 -11.49
N TYR A 133 -6.66 20.27 -11.58
CA TYR A 133 -7.05 18.89 -11.87
C TYR A 133 -6.74 18.48 -13.30
N THR A 134 -6.92 19.37 -14.27
CA THR A 134 -6.61 19.10 -15.69
C THR A 134 -5.13 18.79 -15.88
N MET A 135 -4.25 19.61 -15.28
CA MET A 135 -2.81 19.39 -15.33
C MET A 135 -2.37 18.13 -14.59
N ALA A 136 -3.21 17.64 -13.67
CA ALA A 136 -2.88 16.47 -12.88
C ALA A 136 -3.22 15.12 -13.54
N ILE A 137 -3.98 15.11 -14.65
CA ILE A 137 -4.43 13.89 -15.33
C ILE A 137 -3.29 12.87 -15.62
N PRO A 138 -2.10 13.27 -16.09
CA PRO A 138 -1.00 12.32 -16.31
C PRO A 138 -0.57 11.58 -15.03
N PHE A 139 -0.65 12.24 -13.87
CA PHE A 139 -0.32 11.63 -12.59
C PHE A 139 -1.37 10.62 -12.12
N LEU A 140 -2.65 10.81 -12.49
CA LEU A 140 -3.70 9.83 -12.21
C LEU A 140 -3.38 8.50 -12.90
N THR A 141 -2.94 8.55 -14.17
CA THR A 141 -2.55 7.36 -14.93
C THR A 141 -1.42 6.61 -14.23
N ASN A 142 -0.36 7.31 -13.80
CA ASN A 142 0.74 6.70 -13.05
C ASN A 142 0.26 6.10 -11.72
N THR A 143 -0.62 6.80 -11.00
CA THR A 143 -1.18 6.32 -9.73
C THR A 143 -1.98 5.03 -9.93
N LEU A 144 -2.81 4.98 -10.99
CA LEU A 144 -3.60 3.81 -11.34
C LEU A 144 -2.73 2.61 -11.67
N ILE A 145 -1.75 2.79 -12.57
CA ILE A 145 -0.82 1.72 -12.97
C ILE A 145 -0.05 1.23 -11.75
N GLY A 146 0.51 2.14 -10.95
CA GLY A 146 1.25 1.81 -9.73
C GLY A 146 0.38 1.00 -8.77
N ASN A 147 -0.78 1.52 -8.38
CA ASN A 147 -1.65 0.86 -7.41
C ASN A 147 -2.14 -0.50 -7.90
N LEU A 148 -2.47 -0.66 -9.18
CA LEU A 148 -2.89 -1.96 -9.74
C LEU A 148 -1.74 -2.97 -9.71
N LEU A 149 -0.55 -2.60 -10.20
CA LEU A 149 0.62 -3.47 -10.23
C LEU A 149 1.07 -3.87 -8.82
N TYR A 150 1.26 -2.90 -7.94
CA TYR A 150 1.69 -3.18 -6.57
C TYR A 150 0.63 -3.96 -5.79
N SER A 151 -0.67 -3.71 -6.00
CA SER A 151 -1.72 -4.51 -5.36
C SER A 151 -1.71 -5.94 -5.88
N ALA A 152 -1.57 -6.15 -7.19
CA ALA A 152 -1.48 -7.49 -7.76
C ALA A 152 -0.29 -8.28 -7.17
N VAL A 153 0.88 -7.65 -7.07
CA VAL A 153 2.07 -8.26 -6.48
C VAL A 153 1.87 -8.53 -4.98
N LEU A 154 1.46 -7.53 -4.18
CA LEU A 154 1.32 -7.67 -2.73
C LEU A 154 0.27 -8.71 -2.34
N PHE A 155 -0.96 -8.59 -2.86
CA PHE A 155 -2.04 -9.51 -2.54
C PHE A 155 -1.78 -10.89 -3.15
N GLY A 156 -1.32 -10.95 -4.40
CA GLY A 156 -1.03 -12.20 -5.09
C GLY A 156 0.06 -13.02 -4.42
N THR A 157 1.20 -12.41 -4.09
CA THR A 157 2.30 -13.10 -3.40
C THR A 157 1.91 -13.54 -2.00
N TYR A 158 1.18 -12.70 -1.26
CA TYR A 158 0.75 -13.02 0.09
C TYR A 158 -0.25 -14.18 0.13
N GLU A 159 -1.32 -14.13 -0.69
CA GLU A 159 -2.33 -15.20 -0.75
C GLU A 159 -1.73 -16.51 -1.31
N PHE A 160 -0.85 -16.42 -2.32
CA PHE A 160 -0.14 -17.59 -2.81
C PHE A 160 0.72 -18.24 -1.71
N SER A 161 1.50 -17.44 -0.97
CA SER A 161 2.31 -17.94 0.14
C SER A 161 1.45 -18.59 1.24
N GLN A 162 0.26 -18.06 1.53
CA GLN A 162 -0.64 -18.65 2.53
C GLN A 162 -1.24 -19.97 2.04
N SER A 163 -1.57 -20.10 0.76
CA SER A 163 -2.11 -21.36 0.20
C SER A 163 -1.13 -22.54 0.24
N GLN A 164 0.16 -22.27 0.07
CA GLN A 164 1.21 -23.31 -0.01
C GLN A 164 1.73 -23.74 1.37
N TRP A 165 1.51 -22.93 2.41
CA TRP A 165 2.03 -23.19 3.75
C TRP A 165 1.41 -24.43 4.43
N PRO A 166 0.08 -24.62 4.44
CA PRO A 166 -0.54 -25.84 4.98
C PRO A 166 -0.08 -27.10 4.23
N ALA A 167 -0.01 -27.05 2.89
CA ALA A 167 0.39 -28.18 2.07
C ALA A 167 1.84 -28.64 2.33
N ARG A 168 2.75 -27.70 2.63
CA ARG A 168 4.13 -28.01 3.00
C ARG A 168 4.24 -28.62 4.40
N LEU A 169 3.50 -28.08 5.37
CA LEU A 169 3.49 -28.63 6.74
C LEU A 169 2.98 -30.07 6.75
N THR A 170 1.89 -30.37 6.04
CA THR A 170 1.37 -31.74 5.94
C THR A 170 2.42 -32.71 5.36
N ARG A 171 3.18 -32.30 4.34
CA ARG A 171 4.25 -33.14 3.75
C ARG A 171 5.44 -33.35 4.67
N LEU A 172 5.77 -32.38 5.52
CA LEU A 172 6.90 -32.47 6.46
C LEU A 172 6.54 -33.38 7.63
N VAL A 173 5.33 -33.27 8.17
CA VAL A 173 4.81 -34.16 9.21
C VAL A 173 4.69 -35.59 8.68
N SER A 174 4.20 -35.80 7.45
CA SER A 174 4.09 -37.14 6.86
C SER A 174 5.45 -37.79 6.55
N LYS A 175 6.53 -37.02 6.47
CA LYS A 175 7.89 -37.52 6.22
C LYS A 175 8.70 -37.72 7.50
N GLN A 176 8.19 -37.36 8.68
CA GLN A 176 8.85 -37.73 9.93
C GLN A 176 8.72 -39.25 10.12
N PRO A 177 9.83 -39.99 10.25
CA PRO A 177 9.76 -41.41 10.56
C PRO A 177 8.99 -41.56 11.87
N ALA A 178 7.98 -42.45 11.86
CA ALA A 178 7.19 -42.75 13.04
C ALA A 178 8.14 -43.02 14.21
N MET A 179 8.12 -42.15 15.23
CA MET A 179 8.86 -42.39 16.46
C MET A 179 8.17 -43.60 17.11
N GLN A 180 8.68 -44.79 16.83
CA GLN A 180 8.16 -46.03 17.40
C GLN A 180 8.23 -45.87 18.93
N PRO A 181 7.12 -46.10 19.66
CA PRO A 181 7.15 -46.00 21.11
C PRO A 181 8.13 -47.05 21.64
N ALA A 182 9.23 -46.58 22.22
CA ALA A 182 10.30 -47.42 22.78
C ALA A 182 9.90 -48.14 24.09
N PHE A 183 8.61 -48.34 24.35
CA PHE A 183 8.09 -48.97 25.55
C PHE A 183 7.21 -50.18 25.19
N ALA A 184 7.84 -51.20 24.63
CA ALA A 184 7.27 -52.54 24.60
C ALA A 184 8.41 -53.56 24.47
N ARG A 185 9.14 -53.81 25.56
CA ARG A 185 9.72 -55.13 25.82
C ARG A 185 10.25 -55.28 27.24
N LYS A 186 9.91 -56.45 27.80
CA LYS A 186 10.34 -57.10 29.06
C LYS A 186 9.38 -56.84 30.22
N SER A 187 8.36 -57.69 30.38
CA SER A 187 8.37 -59.06 30.96
C SER A 187 8.38 -59.01 32.47
#